data_AF-M0LYH5-F1
#
_entry.id   AF-M0LYH5-F1
#
_cell.length_a   1.000
_cell.length_b   1.000
_cell.length_c   1.000
_cell.angle_alpha   90.00
_cell.angle_beta   90.00
_cell.angle_gamma   90.00
#
_symmetry.space_group_name_H-M   'P 1'
#
loop_
_entity.id
_entity.type
_entity.pdbx_description
1 polymer ?
#
loop_
_entity_poly.entity_id
_entity_poly.type
_entity_poly.pdbx_seq_one_letter_code
_entity_poly.pdbx_strand_id
1 'polypeptide(L)'
;MSSSGCGGAEYLCYQILQQMEQRSDKDIYETEFNKLCYMAHYTLRGEGIDTGLPVYWYQWGGVADINTNEYPVSYERTGDGTIVHLRELSESTFDVGRSIREGVVRVARSLANRYKNVYGVDTIIDDSYDEFAPNDFIKAFNSFRATLQEVETQQSTLTSSFGESEGKMETLRPQMNALLQTYPSDEYTKMEPQFRQWDSVTRQLAKNNQIDELEAFSLRFWEAISRVELRLAHNDNIPSEKIARWTAEREHEYDEFSAEVSEYRSVALESRQPTSKLDDVANSYSSTVRRMARDSYDE
;
A
#
# COMPACT_ATOMS: atom_id res chain seq x y z
N MET A 1 33.83 22.14 19.41
CA MET A 1 33.68 20.76 19.89
C MET A 1 32.22 20.42 19.75
N SER A 2 31.83 19.89 18.60
CA SER A 2 30.42 19.57 18.30
C SER A 2 30.20 18.12 18.71
N SER A 3 29.31 17.86 19.66
CA SER A 3 28.91 16.51 20.06
C SER A 3 28.14 15.86 18.91
N SER A 4 28.85 15.19 18.02
CA SER A 4 28.29 14.35 16.96
C SER A 4 27.91 12.98 17.52
N GLY A 5 27.04 12.96 18.53
CA GLY A 5 26.45 11.75 19.08
C GLY A 5 25.23 11.32 18.28
N CYS A 6 25.06 10.02 18.08
CA CYS A 6 23.83 9.46 17.50
C CYS A 6 22.66 9.63 18.47
N GLY A 7 21.47 9.97 17.98
CA GLY A 7 20.27 10.25 18.77
C GLY A 7 19.38 9.03 18.99
N GLY A 8 18.11 9.30 19.33
CA GLY A 8 17.11 8.28 19.65
C GLY A 8 16.76 7.39 18.44
N ALA A 9 16.62 7.99 17.27
CA ALA A 9 16.27 7.29 16.02
C ALA A 9 17.37 6.31 15.61
N GLU A 10 18.62 6.77 15.63
CA GLU A 10 19.80 5.95 15.34
C GLU A 10 19.94 4.82 16.37
N TYR A 11 19.71 5.12 17.67
CA TYR A 11 19.77 4.10 18.72
C TYR A 11 18.68 3.03 18.56
N LEU A 12 17.48 3.41 18.10
CA LEU A 12 16.41 2.47 17.79
C LEU A 12 16.82 1.51 16.66
N CYS A 13 17.27 2.05 15.53
CA CYS A 13 17.75 1.23 14.40
C CYS A 13 18.89 0.30 14.82
N TYR A 14 19.86 0.82 15.59
CA TYR A 14 20.96 0.03 16.15
C TYR A 14 20.45 -1.14 16.99
N GLN A 15 19.53 -0.88 17.94
CA GLN A 15 19.03 -1.93 18.83
C GLN A 15 18.16 -2.96 18.09
N ILE A 16 17.39 -2.57 17.07
CA ILE A 16 16.61 -3.52 16.28
C ILE A 16 17.54 -4.55 15.62
N LEU A 17 18.59 -4.09 14.92
CA LEU A 17 19.54 -4.99 14.27
C LEU A 17 20.35 -5.78 15.29
N GLN A 18 20.90 -5.11 16.32
CA GLN A 18 21.72 -5.77 17.34
C GLN A 18 20.94 -6.90 18.05
N GLN A 19 19.67 -6.68 18.41
CA GLN A 19 18.88 -7.70 19.10
C GLN A 19 18.50 -8.86 18.16
N MET A 20 18.32 -8.61 16.86
CA MET A 20 18.07 -9.64 15.85
C MET A 20 19.31 -10.49 15.59
N GLU A 21 20.46 -9.87 15.30
CA GLU A 21 21.75 -10.54 15.06
C GLU A 21 22.19 -11.40 16.26
N GLN A 22 21.96 -10.93 17.50
CA GLN A 22 22.26 -11.72 18.70
C GLN A 22 21.40 -12.97 18.89
N ARG A 23 20.29 -13.09 18.15
CA ARG A 23 19.27 -14.13 18.35
C ARG A 23 19.02 -15.00 17.14
N SER A 24 19.53 -14.60 15.97
CA SER A 24 19.33 -15.28 14.70
C SER A 24 20.55 -15.05 13.82
N ASP A 25 20.93 -16.10 13.09
CA ASP A 25 21.96 -16.03 12.03
C ASP A 25 21.33 -15.67 10.66
N LYS A 26 20.08 -15.21 10.64
CA LYS A 26 19.33 -14.87 9.43
C LYS A 26 19.72 -13.47 8.93
N ASP A 27 19.90 -13.34 7.63
CA ASP A 27 20.00 -12.04 6.95
C ASP A 27 18.70 -11.23 7.10
N ILE A 28 18.85 -9.96 7.48
CA ILE A 28 17.72 -9.04 7.63
C ILE A 28 17.60 -8.22 6.36
N TYR A 29 16.49 -8.39 5.63
CA TYR A 29 16.24 -7.64 4.42
C TYR A 29 15.64 -6.25 4.73
N GLU A 30 15.84 -5.29 3.83
CA GLU A 30 15.38 -3.90 3.97
C GLU A 30 13.89 -3.79 4.32
N THR A 31 13.03 -4.58 3.66
CA THR A 31 11.60 -4.60 3.95
C THR A 31 11.33 -5.02 5.41
N GLU A 32 11.96 -6.10 5.87
CA GLU A 32 11.83 -6.60 7.25
C GLU A 32 12.31 -5.56 8.25
N PHE A 33 13.49 -4.97 8.01
CA PHE A 33 14.05 -3.93 8.85
C PHE A 33 13.14 -2.71 8.97
N ASN A 34 12.56 -2.25 7.85
CA ASN A 34 11.62 -1.14 7.82
C ASN A 34 10.35 -1.42 8.65
N LYS A 35 9.79 -2.63 8.54
CA LYS A 35 8.62 -3.02 9.36
C LYS A 35 8.96 -3.08 10.84
N LEU A 36 10.09 -3.70 11.20
CA LEU A 36 10.53 -3.78 12.60
C LEU A 36 10.73 -2.39 13.21
N CYS A 37 11.37 -1.47 12.47
CA CYS A 37 11.54 -0.10 12.92
C CYS A 37 10.20 0.64 13.08
N TYR A 38 9.29 0.49 12.12
CA TYR A 38 7.97 1.09 12.16
C TYR A 38 7.13 0.59 13.35
N MET A 39 7.05 -0.73 13.54
CA MET A 39 6.34 -1.34 14.67
C MET A 39 6.94 -0.90 16.00
N ALA A 40 8.27 -0.83 16.09
CA ALA A 40 8.94 -0.37 17.30
C ALA A 40 8.63 1.10 17.61
N HIS A 41 8.64 1.97 16.60
CA HIS A 41 8.26 3.38 16.73
C HIS A 41 6.84 3.53 17.29
N TYR A 42 5.84 2.87 16.71
CA TYR A 42 4.46 2.99 17.18
C TYR A 42 4.22 2.33 18.55
N THR A 43 4.94 1.25 18.85
CA THR A 43 4.92 0.64 20.19
C THR A 43 5.45 1.63 21.23
N LEU A 44 6.62 2.23 20.99
CA LEU A 44 7.23 3.21 21.88
C LEU A 44 6.38 4.48 22.01
N ARG A 45 5.81 4.95 20.90
CA ARG A 45 4.91 6.11 20.89
C ARG A 45 3.66 5.87 21.73
N GLY A 46 3.09 4.66 21.66
CA GLY A 46 1.98 4.23 22.53
C GLY A 46 2.32 4.26 24.03
N GLU A 47 3.61 4.10 24.37
CA GLU A 47 4.15 4.25 25.73
C GLU A 47 4.56 5.70 26.08
N GLY A 48 4.35 6.66 25.17
CA GLY A 48 4.75 8.06 25.34
C GLY A 48 6.24 8.34 25.11
N ILE A 49 6.96 7.43 24.44
CA ILE A 49 8.38 7.54 24.12
C ILE A 49 8.53 7.85 22.63
N ASP A 50 8.98 9.07 22.31
CA ASP A 50 9.33 9.46 20.94
C ASP A 50 10.85 9.36 20.74
N THR A 51 11.25 8.62 19.71
CA THR A 51 12.66 8.45 19.33
C THR A 51 13.12 9.46 18.28
N GLY A 52 12.18 10.18 17.67
CA GLY A 52 12.46 11.03 16.50
C GLY A 52 12.63 10.25 15.20
N LEU A 53 12.34 8.94 15.17
CA LEU A 53 12.49 8.14 13.95
C LEU A 53 11.50 8.64 12.88
N PRO A 54 11.99 9.06 11.70
CA PRO A 54 11.14 9.45 10.58
C PRO A 54 10.49 8.20 9.98
N VAL A 55 9.16 8.14 10.05
CA VAL A 55 8.39 7.00 9.51
C VAL A 55 7.16 7.47 8.74
N TYR A 56 6.70 6.65 7.81
CA TYR A 56 5.46 6.90 7.07
C TYR A 56 4.85 5.60 6.57
N TRP A 57 3.56 5.61 6.23
CA TRP A 57 2.92 4.48 5.58
C TRP A 57 3.02 4.58 4.06
N TYR A 58 3.43 3.49 3.40
CA TYR A 58 3.51 3.44 1.94
C TYR A 58 3.27 2.03 1.41
N GLN A 59 2.28 1.88 0.51
CA GLN A 59 1.86 0.65 -0.13
C GLN A 59 1.81 -0.56 0.80
N TRP A 60 2.94 -1.24 0.99
CA TRP A 60 3.16 -2.51 1.66
C TRP A 60 3.29 -2.40 3.17
N GLY A 61 3.01 -1.21 3.73
CA GLY A 61 2.95 -0.96 5.16
C GLY A 61 3.84 0.18 5.62
N GLY A 62 4.21 0.13 6.89
CA GLY A 62 5.13 1.11 7.48
C GLY A 62 6.53 1.09 6.87
N VAL A 63 7.11 2.28 6.71
CA VAL A 63 8.46 2.51 6.21
C VAL A 63 9.20 3.42 7.18
N ALA A 64 10.45 3.07 7.50
CA ALA A 64 11.39 3.95 8.19
C ALA A 64 12.23 4.69 7.14
N ASP A 65 12.22 6.02 7.19
CA ASP A 65 12.93 6.86 6.23
C ASP A 65 14.41 7.01 6.60
N ILE A 66 15.18 5.95 6.36
CA ILE A 66 16.54 5.83 6.86
C ILE A 66 17.56 6.27 5.80
N ASN A 67 18.32 7.32 6.14
CA ASN A 67 19.49 7.74 5.37
C ASN A 67 20.74 7.01 5.89
N THR A 68 21.31 6.09 5.11
CA THR A 68 22.46 5.28 5.54
C THR A 68 23.71 6.11 5.86
N ASN A 69 23.80 7.39 5.49
CA ASN A 69 24.90 8.26 5.91
C ASN A 69 24.75 8.78 7.35
N GLU A 70 23.54 8.84 7.86
CA GLU A 70 23.19 9.40 9.18
C GLU A 70 22.91 8.30 10.20
N TYR A 71 22.51 7.13 9.73
CA TYR A 71 22.11 6.00 10.56
C TYR A 71 23.22 4.93 10.68
N PRO A 72 23.20 4.12 11.75
CA PRO A 72 24.23 3.12 12.03
C PRO A 72 24.08 1.84 11.19
N VAL A 73 23.68 1.99 9.92
CA VAL A 73 23.33 0.87 9.03
C VAL A 73 24.04 0.98 7.68
N SER A 74 24.26 -0.15 7.04
CA SER A 74 24.75 -0.23 5.65
C SER A 74 23.95 -1.24 4.86
N TYR A 75 23.76 -0.96 3.57
CA TYR A 75 22.93 -1.77 2.69
C TYR A 75 23.81 -2.52 1.69
N GLU A 76 23.53 -3.80 1.51
CA GLU A 76 24.16 -4.67 0.52
C GLU A 76 23.09 -5.19 -0.45
N ARG A 77 23.25 -4.92 -1.74
CA ARG A 77 22.34 -5.43 -2.77
C ARG A 77 22.75 -6.84 -3.20
N THR A 78 21.82 -7.78 -3.10
CA THR A 78 21.96 -9.16 -3.53
C THR A 78 20.99 -9.47 -4.68
N GLY A 79 21.02 -10.71 -5.18
CA GLY A 79 20.04 -11.18 -6.18
C GLY A 79 18.61 -11.26 -5.61
N ASP A 80 18.49 -11.47 -4.30
CA ASP A 80 17.22 -11.73 -3.62
C ASP A 80 16.64 -10.48 -2.93
N GLY A 81 17.40 -9.37 -2.88
CA GLY A 81 16.95 -8.11 -2.30
C GLY A 81 18.08 -7.22 -1.81
N THR A 82 17.78 -6.38 -0.82
CA THR A 82 18.78 -5.57 -0.11
C THR A 82 18.89 -6.08 1.32
N ILE A 83 20.07 -6.54 1.73
CA ILE A 83 20.38 -6.92 3.12
C ILE A 83 20.83 -5.67 3.88
N VAL A 84 20.38 -5.54 5.13
CA VAL A 84 20.74 -4.46 6.05
C VAL A 84 21.69 -4.97 7.10
N HIS A 85 22.87 -4.35 7.18
CA HIS A 85 23.91 -4.67 8.13
C HIS A 85 24.06 -3.57 9.17
N LEU A 86 24.31 -3.97 10.43
CA LEU A 86 24.71 -3.05 11.48
C LEU A 86 26.14 -2.58 11.27
N ARG A 87 26.39 -1.26 11.37
CA ARG A 87 27.75 -0.73 11.41
C ARG A 87 28.35 -0.93 12.80
N GLU A 88 29.65 -1.26 12.83
CA GLU A 88 30.38 -1.37 14.09
C GLU A 88 30.42 -0.02 14.82
N LEU A 89 29.65 0.09 15.90
CA LEU A 89 29.58 1.26 16.76
C LEU A 89 29.55 0.84 18.23
N SER A 90 30.21 1.64 19.06
CA SER A 90 30.11 1.49 20.51
C SER A 90 28.81 2.08 21.03
N GLU A 91 28.21 1.46 22.04
CA GLU A 91 27.01 1.99 22.72
C GLU A 91 27.21 3.39 23.34
N SER A 92 28.46 3.77 23.62
CA SER A 92 28.82 5.10 24.13
C SER A 92 28.70 6.22 23.08
N THR A 93 28.52 5.86 21.81
CA THR A 93 28.31 6.81 20.69
C THR A 93 26.91 7.45 20.74
N PHE A 94 25.97 6.81 21.44
CA PHE A 94 24.57 7.25 21.48
C PHE A 94 24.30 8.13 22.69
N ASP A 95 23.95 9.39 22.43
CA ASP A 95 23.53 10.36 23.44
C ASP A 95 22.01 10.30 23.61
N VAL A 96 21.56 9.30 24.36
CA VAL A 96 20.13 9.01 24.56
C VAL A 96 19.78 8.96 26.05
N GLY A 97 18.70 9.64 26.41
CA GLY A 97 18.17 9.65 27.77
C GLY A 97 17.77 8.24 28.23
N ARG A 98 17.83 8.00 29.55
CA ARG A 98 17.55 6.68 30.16
C ARG A 98 16.21 6.08 29.73
N SER A 99 15.15 6.90 29.71
CA SER A 99 13.80 6.43 29.35
C SER A 99 13.72 5.90 27.92
N ILE A 100 14.26 6.65 26.95
CA ILE A 100 14.35 6.20 25.55
C ILE A 100 15.19 4.92 25.48
N ARG A 101 16.37 4.92 26.13
CA ARG A 101 17.29 3.78 26.10
C ARG A 101 16.63 2.49 26.59
N GLU A 102 15.99 2.53 27.75
CA GLU A 102 15.31 1.37 28.35
C GLU A 102 14.09 0.93 27.54
N GLY A 103 13.31 1.88 27.02
CA GLY A 103 12.17 1.59 26.14
C GLY A 103 12.60 0.89 24.86
N VAL A 104 13.55 1.48 24.14
CA VAL A 104 14.08 0.95 22.88
C VAL A 104 14.62 -0.46 23.05
N VAL A 105 15.48 -0.71 24.06
CA VAL A 105 16.05 -2.04 24.30
C VAL A 105 14.96 -3.07 24.61
N ARG A 106 13.93 -2.69 25.38
CA ARG A 106 12.80 -3.57 25.70
C ARG A 106 12.01 -3.93 24.45
N VAL A 107 11.61 -2.93 23.67
CA VAL A 107 10.78 -3.13 22.46
C VAL A 107 11.56 -3.91 21.40
N ALA A 108 12.80 -3.52 21.11
CA ALA A 108 13.66 -4.23 20.16
C ALA A 108 13.86 -5.70 20.55
N ARG A 109 14.10 -5.97 21.84
CA ARG A 109 14.19 -7.35 22.34
C ARG A 109 12.89 -8.13 22.16
N SER A 110 11.75 -7.50 22.41
CA SER A 110 10.43 -8.12 22.25
C SER A 110 10.18 -8.52 20.79
N LEU A 111 10.40 -7.59 19.87
CA LEU A 111 10.27 -7.83 18.43
C LEU A 111 11.24 -8.91 17.95
N ALA A 112 12.51 -8.86 18.38
CA ALA A 112 13.49 -9.89 18.03
C ALA A 112 13.08 -11.27 18.54
N ASN A 113 12.53 -11.38 19.76
CA ASN A 113 12.03 -12.64 20.26
C ASN A 113 10.83 -13.18 19.45
N ARG A 114 9.97 -12.29 18.93
CA ARG A 114 8.81 -12.64 18.09
C ARG A 114 9.24 -13.12 16.70
N TYR A 115 10.22 -12.45 16.06
CA TYR A 115 10.49 -12.64 14.63
C TYR A 115 11.82 -13.32 14.28
N LYS A 116 12.73 -13.56 15.23
CA LYS A 116 14.05 -14.17 14.97
C LYS A 116 14.04 -15.48 14.13
N ASN A 117 12.97 -16.27 14.24
CA ASN A 117 12.84 -17.57 13.57
C ASN A 117 11.81 -17.56 12.44
N VAL A 118 11.28 -16.39 12.09
CA VAL A 118 10.33 -16.22 11.00
C VAL A 118 11.13 -16.01 9.72
N TYR A 119 11.02 -16.95 8.80
CA TYR A 119 11.63 -16.85 7.47
C TYR A 119 10.63 -16.20 6.52
N GLY A 120 11.11 -15.29 5.68
CA GLY A 120 10.26 -14.43 4.86
C GLY A 120 9.72 -13.21 5.59
N VAL A 121 9.00 -12.37 4.87
CA VAL A 121 8.45 -11.09 5.36
C VAL A 121 6.96 -11.15 5.65
N ASP A 122 6.26 -12.18 5.18
CA ASP A 122 4.80 -12.23 5.15
C ASP A 122 4.17 -12.08 6.54
N THR A 123 4.63 -12.85 7.53
CA THR A 123 4.10 -12.74 8.91
C THR A 123 4.36 -11.35 9.53
N ILE A 124 5.50 -10.73 9.22
CA ILE A 124 5.83 -9.39 9.73
C ILE A 124 4.95 -8.34 9.03
N ILE A 125 4.67 -8.54 7.74
CA ILE A 125 3.75 -7.69 6.98
C ILE A 125 2.34 -7.83 7.56
N ASP A 126 1.82 -9.04 7.72
CA ASP A 126 0.47 -9.28 8.25
C ASP A 126 0.30 -8.65 9.63
N ASP A 127 1.24 -8.91 10.55
CA ASP A 127 1.24 -8.29 11.89
C ASP A 127 1.32 -6.75 11.80
N SER A 128 2.11 -6.21 10.87
CA SER A 128 2.18 -4.75 10.65
C SER A 128 0.86 -4.16 10.17
N TYR A 129 0.09 -4.88 9.34
CA TYR A 129 -1.24 -4.43 8.93
C TYR A 129 -2.25 -4.56 10.07
N ASP A 130 -2.29 -5.70 10.74
CA ASP A 130 -3.29 -5.97 11.79
C ASP A 130 -3.15 -5.03 12.98
N GLU A 131 -1.92 -4.79 13.43
CA GLU A 131 -1.64 -4.00 14.62
C GLU A 131 -1.50 -2.50 14.32
N PHE A 132 -0.96 -2.13 13.14
CA PHE A 132 -0.51 -0.76 12.89
C PHE A 132 -1.00 -0.12 11.58
N ALA A 133 -1.88 -0.77 10.82
CA ALA A 133 -2.50 -0.10 9.67
C ALA A 133 -3.23 1.17 10.11
N PRO A 134 -3.02 2.31 9.43
CA PRO A 134 -3.59 3.58 9.86
C PRO A 134 -5.12 3.63 9.91
N ASN A 135 -5.81 2.86 9.08
CA ASN A 135 -7.27 2.74 9.10
C ASN A 135 -7.76 1.44 8.44
N ASP A 136 -9.06 1.18 8.60
CA ASP A 136 -9.71 -0.04 8.11
C ASP A 136 -9.66 -0.17 6.58
N PHE A 137 -9.60 0.94 5.84
CA PHE A 137 -9.47 0.92 4.38
C PHE A 137 -8.17 0.24 3.94
N ILE A 138 -7.06 0.54 4.62
CA ILE A 138 -5.76 -0.05 4.32
C ILE A 138 -5.77 -1.57 4.58
N LYS A 139 -6.43 -2.01 5.65
CA LYS A 139 -6.63 -3.45 5.94
C LYS A 139 -7.49 -4.12 4.88
N ALA A 140 -8.63 -3.51 4.55
CA ALA A 140 -9.53 -4.00 3.51
C ALA A 140 -8.85 -4.09 2.14
N PHE A 141 -7.97 -3.13 1.82
CA PHE A 141 -7.20 -3.14 0.58
C PHE A 141 -6.15 -4.26 0.54
N ASN A 142 -5.49 -4.55 1.67
CA ASN A 142 -4.61 -5.72 1.77
C ASN A 142 -5.38 -7.03 1.54
N SER A 143 -6.53 -7.20 2.19
CA SER A 143 -7.39 -8.39 2.01
C SER A 143 -7.92 -8.53 0.58
N PHE A 144 -8.33 -7.43 -0.06
CA PHE A 144 -8.74 -7.41 -1.46
C PHE A 144 -7.62 -7.91 -2.38
N ARG A 145 -6.39 -7.44 -2.16
CA ARG A 145 -5.24 -7.84 -2.98
C ARG A 145 -4.83 -9.29 -2.78
N ALA A 146 -4.83 -9.79 -1.54
CA ALA A 146 -4.60 -11.21 -1.27
C ALA A 146 -5.64 -12.09 -2.00
N THR A 147 -6.92 -11.70 -1.91
CA THR A 147 -8.02 -12.41 -2.60
C THR A 147 -7.82 -12.39 -4.13
N LEU A 148 -7.35 -11.27 -4.68
CA LEU A 148 -7.12 -11.13 -6.10
C LEU A 148 -5.99 -12.04 -6.61
N GLN A 149 -4.88 -12.12 -5.87
CA GLN A 149 -3.77 -13.01 -6.18
C GLN A 149 -4.18 -14.49 -6.13
N GLU A 150 -5.04 -14.87 -5.19
CA GLU A 150 -5.60 -16.22 -5.13
C GLU A 150 -6.44 -16.53 -6.38
N VAL A 151 -7.27 -15.59 -6.83
CA VAL A 151 -8.10 -15.74 -8.04
C VAL A 151 -7.24 -15.85 -9.30
N GLU A 152 -6.17 -15.05 -9.42
CA GLU A 152 -5.23 -15.10 -10.54
C GLU A 152 -4.45 -16.43 -10.58
N THR A 153 -3.98 -16.90 -9.41
CA THR A 153 -3.28 -18.19 -9.27
C THR A 153 -4.17 -19.36 -9.70
N GLN A 154 -5.47 -19.33 -9.36
CA GLN A 154 -6.43 -20.34 -9.80
C GLN A 154 -6.68 -20.28 -11.31
N GLN A 155 -6.64 -19.09 -11.91
CA GLN A 155 -6.79 -18.92 -13.36
C GLN A 155 -5.59 -19.46 -14.15
N SER A 156 -4.37 -19.29 -13.65
CA SER A 156 -3.16 -19.79 -14.32
C SER A 156 -2.99 -21.31 -14.23
N THR A 157 -3.65 -21.98 -13.28
CA THR A 157 -3.54 -23.42 -13.02
C THR A 157 -4.64 -24.27 -13.67
N LEU A 158 -5.71 -23.68 -14.20
CA LEU A 158 -6.84 -24.40 -14.80
C LEU A 158 -7.10 -23.98 -16.25
N THR A 159 -7.34 -24.97 -17.14
CA THR A 159 -8.01 -24.75 -18.44
C THR A 159 -9.47 -24.37 -18.19
N SER A 160 -9.73 -23.10 -17.90
CA SER A 160 -11.01 -22.58 -17.41
C SER A 160 -12.13 -22.71 -18.45
N SER A 161 -13.20 -23.44 -18.08
CA SER A 161 -14.43 -23.60 -18.86
C SER A 161 -15.38 -22.40 -18.68
N PHE A 162 -16.28 -22.19 -19.64
CA PHE A 162 -17.19 -21.03 -19.81
C PHE A 162 -18.18 -20.69 -18.64
N GLY A 163 -18.00 -21.22 -17.43
CA GLY A 163 -18.86 -20.97 -16.25
C GLY A 163 -18.16 -20.37 -15.01
N GLU A 164 -16.85 -20.10 -15.06
CA GLU A 164 -16.08 -19.66 -13.88
C GLU A 164 -16.16 -18.14 -13.58
N SER A 165 -16.62 -17.33 -14.52
CA SER A 165 -16.66 -15.86 -14.35
C SER A 165 -17.62 -15.40 -13.24
N GLU A 166 -18.77 -16.06 -13.09
CA GLU A 166 -19.70 -15.80 -11.98
C GLU A 166 -19.08 -16.16 -10.61
N GLY A 167 -18.32 -17.25 -10.55
CA GLY A 167 -17.65 -17.69 -9.31
C GLY A 167 -16.59 -16.71 -8.83
N LYS A 168 -15.75 -16.20 -9.74
CA LYS A 168 -14.70 -15.21 -9.41
C LYS A 168 -15.28 -13.88 -8.93
N MET A 169 -16.34 -13.41 -9.58
CA MET A 169 -17.02 -12.18 -9.16
C MET A 169 -17.65 -12.34 -7.77
N GLU A 170 -18.20 -13.51 -7.45
CA GLU A 170 -18.76 -13.75 -6.11
C GLU A 170 -17.69 -13.74 -5.02
N THR A 171 -16.45 -14.15 -5.33
CA THR A 171 -15.30 -14.06 -4.42
C THR A 171 -14.80 -12.62 -4.23
N LEU A 172 -14.70 -11.82 -5.31
CA LEU A 172 -14.14 -10.46 -5.25
C LEU A 172 -15.15 -9.42 -4.71
N ARG A 173 -16.45 -9.63 -4.93
CA ARG A 173 -17.50 -8.65 -4.59
C ARG A 173 -17.53 -8.24 -3.11
N PRO A 174 -17.41 -9.15 -2.12
CA PRO A 174 -17.35 -8.77 -0.71
C PRO A 174 -16.19 -7.83 -0.40
N GLN A 175 -15.01 -8.11 -0.97
CA GLN A 175 -13.80 -7.30 -0.76
C GLN A 175 -13.97 -5.90 -1.37
N MET A 176 -14.45 -5.81 -2.61
CA MET A 176 -14.74 -4.51 -3.25
C MET A 176 -15.77 -3.69 -2.46
N ASN A 177 -16.77 -4.34 -1.85
CA ASN A 177 -17.74 -3.65 -1.00
C ASN A 177 -17.11 -3.16 0.31
N ALA A 178 -16.21 -3.93 0.92
CA ALA A 178 -15.46 -3.51 2.09
C ALA A 178 -14.63 -2.26 1.82
N LEU A 179 -14.00 -2.16 0.64
CA LEU A 179 -13.27 -0.95 0.22
C LEU A 179 -14.15 0.29 0.17
N LEU A 180 -15.33 0.19 -0.44
CA LEU A 180 -16.28 1.31 -0.50
C LEU A 180 -16.76 1.73 0.89
N GLN A 181 -16.98 0.77 1.78
CA GLN A 181 -17.50 1.03 3.12
C GLN A 181 -16.45 1.66 4.05
N THR A 182 -15.18 1.31 3.86
CA THR A 182 -14.09 1.73 4.74
C THR A 182 -13.34 2.95 4.24
N TYR A 183 -13.56 3.38 2.99
CA TYR A 183 -12.85 4.51 2.39
C TYR A 183 -13.01 5.81 3.23
N PRO A 184 -11.91 6.38 3.75
CA PRO A 184 -11.97 7.52 4.66
C PRO A 184 -12.07 8.83 3.85
N SER A 185 -13.28 9.14 3.36
CA SER A 185 -13.54 10.28 2.45
C SER A 185 -13.12 11.64 3.05
N ASP A 186 -13.23 11.78 4.37
CA ASP A 186 -12.84 13.00 5.09
C ASP A 186 -11.31 13.17 5.20
N GLU A 187 -10.56 12.08 5.08
CA GLU A 187 -9.09 12.07 5.19
C GLU A 187 -8.43 12.08 3.81
N TYR A 188 -8.93 11.26 2.88
CA TYR A 188 -8.39 11.06 1.53
C TYR A 188 -9.21 11.81 0.47
N THR A 189 -9.58 13.06 0.77
CA THR A 189 -10.54 13.81 -0.02
C THR A 189 -10.08 14.08 -1.46
N LYS A 190 -8.76 14.22 -1.71
CA LYS A 190 -8.26 14.49 -3.06
C LYS A 190 -8.42 13.26 -3.95
N MET A 191 -8.13 12.07 -3.42
CA MET A 191 -8.25 10.82 -4.17
C MET A 191 -9.68 10.29 -4.29
N GLU A 192 -10.64 10.78 -3.50
CA GLU A 192 -12.02 10.26 -3.50
C GLU A 192 -12.67 10.19 -4.90
N PRO A 193 -12.59 11.22 -5.76
CA PRO A 193 -13.17 11.15 -7.10
C PRO A 193 -12.56 10.04 -7.96
N GLN A 194 -11.25 9.81 -7.82
CA GLN A 194 -10.52 8.80 -8.58
C GLN A 194 -10.75 7.41 -8.01
N PHE A 195 -10.87 7.27 -6.68
CA PHE A 195 -11.28 6.03 -6.03
C PHE A 195 -12.65 5.56 -6.52
N ARG A 196 -13.64 6.44 -6.61
CA ARG A 196 -14.98 6.09 -7.13
C ARG A 196 -14.95 5.63 -8.58
N GLN A 197 -14.14 6.27 -9.42
CA GLN A 197 -13.96 5.84 -10.81
C GLN A 197 -13.22 4.50 -10.90
N TRP A 198 -12.17 4.35 -10.10
CA TRP A 198 -11.41 3.10 -9.98
C TRP A 198 -12.32 1.94 -9.54
N ASP A 199 -13.15 2.09 -8.51
CA ASP A 199 -14.11 1.05 -8.08
C ASP A 199 -15.08 0.68 -9.20
N SER A 200 -15.60 1.67 -9.93
CA SER A 200 -16.48 1.40 -11.07
C SER A 200 -15.79 0.59 -12.17
N VAL A 201 -14.54 0.93 -12.48
CA VAL A 201 -13.78 0.27 -13.55
C VAL A 201 -13.34 -1.13 -13.12
N THR A 202 -12.85 -1.30 -11.89
CA THR A 202 -12.45 -2.64 -11.37
C THR A 202 -13.62 -3.61 -11.31
N ARG A 203 -14.81 -3.16 -10.91
CA ARG A 203 -16.04 -3.98 -10.99
C ARG A 203 -16.37 -4.41 -12.42
N GLN A 204 -16.14 -3.54 -13.40
CA GLN A 204 -16.36 -3.85 -14.80
C GLN A 204 -15.32 -4.85 -15.33
N LEU A 205 -14.05 -4.67 -15.00
CA LEU A 205 -12.97 -5.61 -15.34
C LEU A 205 -13.24 -7.00 -14.72
N ALA A 206 -13.62 -7.06 -13.45
CA ALA A 206 -13.98 -8.31 -12.78
C ALA A 206 -15.15 -9.01 -13.47
N LYS A 207 -16.20 -8.26 -13.81
CA LYS A 207 -17.38 -8.79 -14.54
C LYS A 207 -17.01 -9.32 -15.93
N ASN A 208 -16.06 -8.69 -16.59
CA ASN A 208 -15.57 -9.11 -17.91
C ASN A 208 -14.49 -10.21 -17.81
N ASN A 209 -14.17 -10.70 -16.61
CA ASN A 209 -13.11 -11.70 -16.34
C ASN A 209 -11.72 -11.25 -16.85
N GLN A 210 -11.45 -9.94 -16.77
CA GLN A 210 -10.16 -9.30 -17.05
C GLN A 210 -9.35 -9.17 -15.76
N ILE A 211 -8.92 -10.32 -15.20
CA ILE A 211 -8.29 -10.40 -13.87
C ILE A 211 -6.91 -9.77 -13.87
N ASP A 212 -6.08 -10.05 -14.88
CA ASP A 212 -4.72 -9.51 -15.02
C ASP A 212 -4.75 -7.97 -15.10
N GLU A 213 -5.67 -7.40 -15.89
CA GLU A 213 -5.84 -5.95 -15.98
C GLU A 213 -6.37 -5.35 -14.68
N LEU A 214 -7.24 -6.06 -13.96
CA LEU A 214 -7.76 -5.63 -12.66
C LEU A 214 -6.65 -5.61 -11.61
N GLU A 215 -5.76 -6.60 -11.58
CA GLU A 215 -4.61 -6.62 -10.67
C GLU A 215 -3.66 -5.48 -10.97
N ALA A 216 -3.23 -5.33 -12.22
CA ALA A 216 -2.36 -4.24 -12.64
C ALA A 216 -2.96 -2.88 -12.25
N PHE A 217 -4.24 -2.66 -12.52
CA PHE A 217 -4.92 -1.40 -12.21
C PHE A 217 -5.10 -1.18 -10.68
N SER A 218 -5.31 -2.25 -9.92
CA SER A 218 -5.38 -2.18 -8.46
C SER A 218 -4.03 -1.82 -7.84
N LEU A 219 -2.93 -2.36 -8.38
CA LEU A 219 -1.57 -1.99 -7.97
C LEU A 219 -1.26 -0.52 -8.27
N ARG A 220 -1.65 -0.03 -9.45
CA ARG A 220 -1.48 1.39 -9.81
C ARG A 220 -2.27 2.32 -8.89
N PHE A 221 -3.53 2.00 -8.60
CA PHE A 221 -4.30 2.75 -7.62
C PHE A 221 -3.63 2.76 -6.23
N TRP A 222 -3.09 1.62 -5.80
CA TRP A 222 -2.42 1.51 -4.52
C TRP A 222 -1.17 2.38 -4.42
N GLU A 223 -0.40 2.43 -5.51
CA GLU A 223 0.73 3.35 -5.64
C GLU A 223 0.27 4.81 -5.59
N ALA A 224 -0.71 5.18 -6.41
CA ALA A 224 -1.21 6.54 -6.51
C ALA A 224 -1.76 7.04 -5.16
N ILE A 225 -2.63 6.28 -4.49
CA ILE A 225 -3.16 6.71 -3.19
C ILE A 225 -2.06 6.77 -2.12
N SER A 226 -1.06 5.90 -2.19
CA SER A 226 0.09 5.95 -1.27
C SER A 226 0.90 7.23 -1.41
N ARG A 227 1.08 7.71 -2.64
CA ARG A 227 1.83 8.94 -2.93
C ARG A 227 1.01 10.22 -2.73
N VAL A 228 -0.26 10.17 -3.09
CA VAL A 228 -1.17 11.33 -3.06
C VAL A 228 -1.73 11.58 -1.66
N GLU A 229 -1.99 10.54 -0.88
CA GLU A 229 -2.65 10.66 0.43
C GLU A 229 -1.86 9.98 1.55
N LEU A 230 -1.59 8.66 1.47
CA LEU A 230 -1.16 7.89 2.65
C LEU A 230 0.13 8.42 3.27
N ARG A 231 1.19 8.65 2.48
CA ARG A 231 2.47 9.14 3.01
C ARG A 231 2.39 10.56 3.59
N LEU A 232 1.37 11.33 3.21
CA LEU A 232 1.16 12.70 3.69
C LEU A 232 0.25 12.73 4.93
N ALA A 233 -0.77 11.89 4.98
CA ALA A 233 -1.66 11.77 6.13
C ALA A 233 -1.02 11.00 7.29
N HIS A 234 -0.27 9.93 6.96
CA HIS A 234 0.26 8.95 7.92
C HIS A 234 1.78 8.98 7.93
N ASN A 235 2.32 10.04 8.53
CA ASN A 235 3.75 10.18 8.73
C ASN A 235 4.08 10.81 10.08
N ASP A 236 5.27 10.51 10.56
CA ASP A 236 5.83 11.03 11.80
C ASP A 236 7.29 11.40 11.59
N ASN A 237 7.72 12.51 12.19
CA ASN A 237 9.12 12.98 12.21
C ASN A 237 9.78 13.15 10.84
N ILE A 238 9.01 13.12 9.74
CA ILE A 238 9.55 13.35 8.39
C ILE A 238 10.03 14.81 8.29
N PRO A 239 11.25 15.04 7.76
CA PRO A 239 11.75 16.39 7.54
C PRO A 239 10.80 17.22 6.66
N SER A 240 10.59 18.48 7.05
CA SER A 240 9.66 19.40 6.36
C SER A 240 10.00 19.61 4.88
N GLU A 241 11.28 19.62 4.50
CA GLU A 241 11.71 19.67 3.10
C GLU A 241 11.18 18.47 2.30
N LYS A 242 11.19 17.28 2.89
CA LYS A 242 10.68 16.07 2.25
C LYS A 242 9.16 16.09 2.12
N ILE A 243 8.45 16.54 3.17
CA ILE A 243 6.99 16.75 3.12
C ILE A 243 6.64 17.76 2.02
N ALA A 244 7.38 18.86 1.90
CA ALA A 244 7.16 19.85 0.85
C ALA A 244 7.35 19.27 -0.55
N ARG A 245 8.39 18.44 -0.75
CA ARG A 245 8.61 17.72 -2.00
C ARG A 245 7.46 16.76 -2.32
N TRP A 246 7.04 15.93 -1.36
CA TRP A 246 5.90 15.03 -1.55
C TRP A 246 4.60 15.76 -1.86
N THR A 247 4.40 16.93 -1.25
CA THR A 247 3.25 17.79 -1.51
C THR A 247 3.29 18.38 -2.92
N ALA A 248 4.48 18.74 -3.43
CA ALA A 248 4.65 19.20 -4.81
C ALA A 248 4.43 18.08 -5.84
N GLU A 249 4.89 16.86 -5.54
CA GLU A 249 4.65 15.66 -6.36
C GLU A 249 3.18 15.26 -6.39
N ARG A 250 2.41 15.56 -5.33
CA ARG A 250 1.02 15.14 -5.13
C ARG A 250 0.09 15.44 -6.31
N GLU A 251 0.24 16.60 -6.93
CA GLU A 251 -0.59 17.00 -8.09
C GLU A 251 -0.26 16.17 -9.32
N HIS A 252 1.03 15.95 -9.59
CA HIS A 252 1.48 15.18 -10.73
C HIS A 252 1.03 13.72 -10.66
N GLU A 253 1.18 13.09 -9.49
CA GLU A 253 0.77 11.71 -9.23
C GLU A 253 -0.76 11.54 -9.36
N TYR A 254 -1.52 12.54 -8.94
CA TYR A 254 -2.97 12.56 -9.10
C TYR A 254 -3.38 12.64 -10.57
N ASP A 255 -2.77 13.55 -11.33
CA ASP A 255 -3.07 13.76 -12.75
C ASP A 255 -2.66 12.54 -13.59
N GLU A 256 -1.51 11.94 -13.31
CA GLU A 256 -1.05 10.70 -13.95
C GLU A 256 -2.06 9.57 -13.73
N PHE A 257 -2.47 9.33 -12.48
CA PHE A 257 -3.46 8.29 -12.19
C PHE A 257 -4.83 8.61 -12.80
N SER A 258 -5.25 9.89 -12.84
CA SER A 258 -6.51 10.28 -13.49
C SER A 258 -6.49 10.00 -15.00
N ALA A 259 -5.33 10.12 -15.65
CA ALA A 259 -5.18 9.74 -17.05
C ALA A 259 -5.30 8.22 -17.23
N GLU A 260 -4.66 7.43 -16.38
CA GLU A 260 -4.76 5.96 -16.39
C GLU A 260 -6.21 5.49 -16.18
N VAL A 261 -6.93 6.07 -15.21
CA VAL A 261 -8.36 5.77 -14.99
C VAL A 261 -9.18 5.97 -16.28
N SER A 262 -8.88 7.02 -17.04
CA SER A 262 -9.57 7.33 -18.30
C SER A 262 -9.25 6.30 -19.40
N GLU A 263 -8.01 5.83 -19.46
CA GLU A 263 -7.57 4.77 -20.38
C GLU A 263 -8.24 3.44 -20.05
N TYR A 264 -8.15 2.97 -18.80
CA TYR A 264 -8.78 1.74 -18.35
C TYR A 264 -10.31 1.77 -18.51
N ARG A 265 -10.94 2.94 -18.31
CA ARG A 265 -12.36 3.10 -18.57
C ARG A 265 -12.71 2.88 -20.04
N SER A 266 -11.87 3.35 -20.96
CA SER A 266 -12.06 3.13 -22.40
C SER A 266 -11.95 1.65 -22.74
N VAL A 267 -10.92 0.97 -22.22
CA VAL A 267 -10.72 -0.49 -22.37
C VAL A 267 -11.92 -1.27 -21.83
N ALA A 268 -12.40 -0.94 -20.62
CA ALA A 268 -13.53 -1.62 -20.00
C ALA A 268 -14.83 -1.43 -20.78
N LEU A 269 -15.03 -0.26 -21.41
CA LEU A 269 -16.18 0.04 -22.25
C LEU A 269 -16.12 -0.68 -23.60
N GLU A 270 -14.96 -0.77 -24.23
CA GLU A 270 -14.74 -1.50 -25.48
C GLU A 270 -14.92 -3.01 -25.31
N SER A 271 -14.55 -3.56 -24.15
CA SER A 271 -14.73 -4.97 -23.83
C SER A 271 -16.17 -5.36 -23.45
N ARG A 272 -17.11 -4.40 -23.42
CA ARG A 272 -18.54 -4.74 -23.41
C ARG A 272 -18.86 -5.49 -24.70
N GLN A 273 -19.07 -6.80 -24.60
CA GLN A 273 -19.80 -7.53 -25.63
C GLN A 273 -21.07 -6.72 -25.95
N PRO A 274 -21.33 -6.39 -27.24
CA PRO A 274 -22.57 -5.76 -27.63
C PRO A 274 -23.68 -6.73 -27.22
N THR A 275 -24.31 -6.45 -26.08
CA THR A 275 -25.55 -7.11 -25.73
C THR A 275 -26.54 -6.55 -26.73
N SER A 276 -26.73 -7.27 -27.83
CA SER A 276 -27.53 -6.87 -28.99
C SER A 276 -28.86 -6.23 -28.58
N LYS A 277 -29.42 -6.64 -27.44
CA LYS A 277 -30.65 -6.09 -26.87
C LYS A 277 -30.61 -4.60 -26.50
N LEU A 278 -29.50 -4.04 -26.01
CA LEU A 278 -29.44 -2.62 -25.65
C LEU A 278 -29.21 -1.73 -26.88
N ASP A 279 -28.38 -2.19 -27.82
CA ASP A 279 -28.21 -1.52 -29.11
C ASP A 279 -29.47 -1.62 -29.96
N ASP A 280 -30.21 -2.74 -29.91
CA ASP A 280 -31.52 -2.90 -30.54
C ASP A 280 -32.55 -1.94 -29.94
N VAL A 281 -32.52 -1.73 -28.62
CA VAL A 281 -33.41 -0.75 -27.95
C VAL A 281 -33.02 0.69 -28.29
N ALA A 282 -31.72 1.01 -28.32
CA ALA A 282 -31.23 2.34 -28.70
C ALA A 282 -31.52 2.65 -30.18
N ASN A 283 -31.37 1.67 -31.07
CA ASN A 283 -31.69 1.76 -32.49
C ASN A 283 -33.21 1.79 -32.73
N SER A 284 -33.99 1.03 -31.97
CA SER A 284 -35.46 1.07 -31.99
C SER A 284 -36.01 2.41 -31.51
N TYR A 285 -35.43 2.98 -30.46
CA TYR A 285 -35.79 4.32 -29.97
C TYR A 285 -35.41 5.39 -30.99
N SER A 286 -34.19 5.34 -31.53
CA SER A 286 -33.70 6.28 -32.54
C SER A 286 -34.50 6.21 -33.85
N SER A 287 -34.91 5.02 -34.28
CA SER A 287 -35.78 4.84 -35.46
C SER A 287 -37.21 5.31 -35.22
N THR A 288 -37.74 5.11 -34.01
CA THR A 288 -39.07 5.61 -33.61
C THR A 288 -39.10 7.14 -33.58
N VAL A 289 -38.09 7.77 -32.98
CA VAL A 289 -37.97 9.24 -32.95
C VAL A 289 -37.82 9.81 -34.37
N ARG A 290 -37.01 9.18 -35.24
CA ARG A 290 -36.88 9.60 -36.65
C ARG A 290 -38.17 9.43 -37.45
N ARG A 291 -38.98 8.42 -37.14
CA ARG A 291 -40.29 8.21 -37.78
C ARG A 291 -41.30 9.27 -37.33
N MET A 292 -41.40 9.53 -36.03
CA MET A 292 -42.28 10.59 -35.49
C MET A 292 -41.87 11.99 -35.98
N ALA A 293 -40.57 12.22 -36.17
CA ALA A 293 -40.06 13.47 -36.76
C ALA A 293 -40.28 13.57 -38.28
N ARG A 294 -40.59 12.48 -38.99
CA ARG A 294 -40.99 12.52 -40.41
C ARG A 294 -42.50 12.71 -40.55
N ASP A 295 -43.27 12.00 -39.74
CA ASP A 295 -44.74 12.06 -39.76
C ASP A 295 -45.27 13.44 -39.31
N SER A 296 -44.46 14.25 -38.62
CA SER A 296 -44.78 15.63 -38.21
C SER A 296 -44.45 16.70 -39.26
N TYR A 297 -43.84 16.31 -40.40
CA TYR A 297 -43.55 17.22 -41.52
C TYR A 297 -44.44 16.97 -42.75
N ASP A 298 -45.29 15.93 -42.72
CA ASP A 298 -46.22 15.56 -43.80
C ASP A 298 -47.72 15.87 -43.45
N GLU A 299 -47.99 16.65 -42.41
CA GLU A 299 -49.28 17.34 -42.14
C GLU A 299 -49.19 18.84 -42.45
#